data_AF-F1TEA3-F1
#
_entry.id   AF-F1TEA3-F1
#
_cell.length_a   1.000
_cell.length_b   1.000
_cell.length_c   1.000
_cell.angle_alpha   90.00
_cell.angle_beta   90.00
_cell.angle_gamma   90.00
#
_symmetry.space_group_name_H-M   'P 1'
#
loop_
_entity.id
_entity.type
_entity.pdbx_description
1 polymer ?
#
loop_
_entity_poly.entity_id
_entity_poly.type
_entity_poly.pdbx_seq_one_letter_code
_entity_poly.pdbx_strand_id
1 'polypeptide(L)'
;MNELSELNQMTSMEIAEVTGKQHPHVMRDIRDEIEKLVSGGIEYQSKFGLVEYKDAKGEKRPYYILTKEGVLQLAARYDAVVRAKLIELAMKHEPKPQSIEDLIIMQAQSMKDLKSQVNTLQLTTQTIKDTVISTPDKWRDDINRMLNKIVKAVGNSKYRELKTESYKLLEERAHVDLNRRLNNQRYRMKIEGAAKSAIDKVNKMDIVESDPKLREIYSAIVKEYTIKFVA
;
A
#
# COMPACT_ATOMS: atom_id res chain seq x y z
N MET A 1 10.68 -16.91 0.14
CA MET A 1 9.47 -16.51 -0.59
C MET A 1 8.54 -17.71 -0.53
N ASN A 2 7.38 -17.55 0.12
CA ASN A 2 6.24 -18.50 0.20
C ASN A 2 6.48 -19.94 0.67
N GLU A 3 6.72 -20.12 1.98
CA GLU A 3 6.40 -21.40 2.67
C GLU A 3 4.89 -21.49 3.04
N LEU A 4 4.13 -20.39 2.86
CA LEU A 4 2.68 -20.34 3.11
C LEU A 4 1.81 -20.78 1.92
N SER A 5 2.38 -21.02 0.72
CA SER A 5 1.61 -21.49 -0.45
C SER A 5 1.57 -23.00 -0.63
N GLU A 6 2.39 -23.77 0.10
CA GLU A 6 2.43 -25.23 -0.02
C GLU A 6 1.25 -25.94 0.67
N LEU A 7 0.49 -25.25 1.53
CA LEU A 7 -0.63 -25.83 2.30
C LEU A 7 -1.93 -26.04 1.52
N ASN A 8 -1.99 -25.69 0.23
CA ASN A 8 -3.23 -25.72 -0.56
C ASN A 8 -3.07 -26.23 -2.00
N GLN A 9 -1.99 -26.97 -2.25
CA GLN A 9 -1.65 -27.54 -3.55
C GLN A 9 -1.57 -29.06 -3.48
N MET A 10 -1.82 -29.74 -4.60
CA MET A 10 -1.88 -31.19 -4.67
C MET A 10 -1.20 -31.69 -5.93
N THR A 11 -0.44 -32.76 -5.81
CA THR A 11 0.31 -33.33 -6.93
C THR A 11 -0.55 -34.31 -7.74
N SER A 12 -0.23 -34.47 -9.01
CA SER A 12 -0.87 -35.49 -9.85
C SER A 12 -0.60 -36.92 -9.36
N MET A 13 0.44 -37.13 -8.55
CA MET A 13 0.74 -38.41 -7.90
C MET A 13 -0.25 -38.69 -6.76
N GLU A 14 -0.49 -37.73 -5.88
CA GLU A 14 -1.52 -37.86 -4.82
C GLU A 14 -2.91 -38.07 -5.41
N ILE A 15 -3.24 -37.37 -6.51
CA ILE A 15 -4.48 -37.60 -7.25
C ILE A 15 -4.56 -39.04 -7.75
N ALA A 16 -3.47 -39.59 -8.30
CA ALA A 16 -3.44 -40.98 -8.75
C ALA A 16 -3.73 -41.96 -7.61
N GLU A 17 -3.12 -41.75 -6.44
CA GLU A 17 -3.34 -42.58 -5.25
C GLU A 17 -4.79 -42.52 -4.76
N VAL A 18 -5.35 -41.32 -4.61
CA VAL A 18 -6.72 -41.13 -4.08
C VAL A 18 -7.79 -41.66 -5.03
N THR A 19 -7.57 -41.47 -6.33
CA THR A 19 -8.51 -41.91 -7.37
C THR A 19 -8.34 -43.38 -7.74
N GLY A 20 -7.22 -44.02 -7.36
CA GLY A 20 -6.85 -45.36 -7.78
C GLY A 20 -6.49 -45.46 -9.27
N LYS A 21 -6.29 -44.33 -9.95
CA LYS A 21 -5.90 -44.28 -11.36
C LYS A 21 -4.38 -44.39 -11.48
N GLN A 22 -3.91 -44.98 -12.58
CA GLN A 22 -2.48 -44.93 -12.90
C GLN A 22 -2.05 -43.49 -13.16
N HIS A 23 -0.92 -43.07 -12.60
CA HIS A 23 -0.37 -41.71 -12.77
C HIS A 23 -0.27 -41.26 -14.23
N PRO A 24 0.17 -42.09 -15.20
CA PRO A 24 0.17 -41.71 -16.62
C PRO A 24 -1.22 -41.33 -17.17
N HIS A 25 -2.29 -41.94 -16.69
CA HIS A 25 -3.66 -41.59 -17.10
C HIS A 25 -4.08 -40.25 -16.52
N VAL A 26 -3.74 -39.96 -15.25
CA VAL A 26 -3.99 -38.65 -14.63
C VAL A 26 -3.23 -37.56 -15.40
N MET A 27 -1.96 -37.80 -15.76
CA MET A 27 -1.16 -36.87 -16.56
C MET A 27 -1.78 -36.61 -17.94
N ARG A 28 -2.32 -37.65 -18.59
CA ARG A 28 -3.04 -37.51 -19.87
C ARG A 28 -4.31 -36.67 -19.71
N ASP A 29 -5.10 -36.95 -18.68
CA ASP A 29 -6.36 -36.24 -18.43
C ASP A 29 -6.11 -34.76 -18.13
N ILE A 30 -5.05 -34.42 -17.39
CA ILE A 30 -4.65 -33.02 -17.14
C ILE A 30 -4.25 -32.32 -18.44
N ARG A 31 -3.46 -32.97 -19.30
CA ARG A 31 -3.03 -32.36 -20.58
C ARG A 31 -4.20 -32.09 -21.52
N ASP A 32 -5.11 -33.05 -21.64
CA ASP A 32 -6.33 -32.90 -22.43
C ASP A 32 -7.23 -31.78 -21.87
N GLU A 33 -7.26 -31.60 -20.54
CA GLU A 33 -8.00 -30.49 -19.92
C GLU A 33 -7.35 -29.14 -20.22
N ILE A 34 -6.03 -29.05 -20.11
CA ILE A 34 -5.27 -27.85 -20.45
C ILE A 34 -5.51 -27.46 -21.92
N GLU A 35 -5.47 -28.42 -22.84
CA GLU A 35 -5.72 -28.18 -24.26
C GLU A 35 -7.13 -27.60 -24.51
N LYS A 36 -8.14 -28.11 -23.81
CA LYS A 36 -9.52 -27.61 -23.89
C LYS A 36 -9.66 -26.20 -23.31
N LEU A 37 -9.03 -25.94 -22.16
CA LEU A 37 -9.03 -24.61 -21.54
C LEU A 37 -8.38 -23.57 -22.45
N VAL A 38 -7.22 -23.88 -23.02
CA VAL A 38 -6.51 -23.02 -23.97
C VAL A 38 -7.35 -22.77 -25.22
N SER A 39 -7.99 -23.81 -25.76
CA SER A 39 -8.89 -23.67 -26.92
C SER A 39 -10.09 -22.77 -26.63
N GLY A 40 -10.53 -22.70 -25.37
CA GLY A 40 -11.57 -21.81 -24.87
C GLY A 40 -11.10 -20.42 -24.44
N GLY A 41 -9.81 -20.10 -24.57
CA GLY A 41 -9.23 -18.81 -24.16
C GLY A 41 -9.05 -18.65 -22.64
N ILE A 42 -9.06 -19.74 -21.88
CA ILE A 42 -8.90 -19.74 -20.41
C ILE A 42 -7.45 -20.08 -20.05
N GLU A 43 -6.81 -19.24 -19.24
CA GLU A 43 -5.48 -19.50 -18.70
C GLU A 43 -5.48 -20.68 -17.71
N TYR A 44 -4.45 -21.52 -17.82
CA TYR A 44 -4.32 -22.77 -17.05
C TYR A 44 -3.16 -22.73 -16.05
N GLN A 45 -2.19 -21.84 -16.21
CA GLN A 45 -0.93 -21.83 -15.44
C GLN A 45 -1.17 -21.60 -13.94
N SER A 46 -2.22 -20.85 -13.60
CA SER A 46 -2.67 -20.64 -12.22
C SER A 46 -3.37 -21.87 -11.61
N LYS A 47 -3.76 -22.85 -12.43
CA LYS A 47 -4.46 -24.09 -12.03
C LYS A 47 -3.55 -25.32 -12.05
N PHE A 48 -2.66 -25.42 -13.04
CA PHE A 48 -1.80 -26.57 -13.29
C PHE A 48 -0.35 -26.12 -13.56
N GLY A 49 0.54 -26.40 -12.61
CA GLY A 49 1.98 -26.18 -12.74
C GLY A 49 2.73 -27.47 -13.09
N LEU A 50 3.50 -27.47 -14.18
CA LEU A 50 4.32 -28.63 -14.56
C LEU A 50 5.66 -28.61 -13.83
N VAL A 51 6.03 -29.72 -13.18
CA VAL A 51 7.26 -29.87 -12.41
C VAL A 51 7.92 -31.21 -12.73
N GLU A 52 9.20 -31.37 -12.42
CA GLU A 52 9.96 -32.61 -12.56
C GLU A 52 10.45 -33.11 -11.20
N TYR A 53 10.45 -34.43 -10.98
CA TYR A 53 11.14 -35.07 -9.87
C TYR A 53 12.16 -36.09 -10.39
N LYS A 54 13.12 -36.48 -9.56
CA LYS A 54 14.03 -37.59 -9.85
C LYS A 54 13.45 -38.86 -9.24
N ASP A 55 13.32 -39.91 -10.05
CA ASP A 55 12.91 -41.22 -9.55
C ASP A 55 14.05 -41.96 -8.84
N ALA A 56 13.75 -43.15 -8.30
CA ALA A 56 14.72 -44.00 -7.61
C ALA A 56 15.89 -44.47 -8.50
N LYS A 57 15.76 -44.36 -9.83
CA LYS A 57 16.81 -44.67 -10.81
C LYS A 57 17.58 -43.41 -11.24
N GLY A 58 17.23 -42.25 -10.70
CA GLY A 58 17.83 -40.96 -11.02
C GLY A 58 17.28 -40.30 -12.29
N GLU A 59 16.26 -40.88 -12.92
CA GLU A 59 15.66 -40.34 -14.14
C GLU A 59 14.68 -39.22 -13.79
N LYS A 60 14.64 -38.19 -14.63
CA LYS A 60 13.69 -37.08 -14.47
C LYS A 60 12.30 -37.51 -14.98
N ARG A 61 11.29 -37.35 -14.13
CA ARG A 61 9.90 -37.68 -14.41
C ARG A 61 8.99 -36.47 -14.18
N PRO A 62 8.09 -36.13 -15.10
CA PRO A 62 7.20 -34.99 -14.94
C PRO A 62 5.98 -35.33 -14.07
N TYR A 63 5.51 -34.34 -13.31
CA TYR A 63 4.23 -34.37 -12.60
C TYR A 63 3.62 -32.97 -12.58
N TYR A 64 2.32 -32.87 -12.28
CA TYR A 64 1.66 -31.57 -12.12
C TYR A 64 1.45 -31.27 -10.65
N ILE A 65 1.58 -30.00 -10.29
CA ILE A 65 1.07 -29.41 -9.07
C ILE A 65 -0.22 -28.67 -9.44
N LEU A 66 -1.31 -29.01 -8.75
CA LEU A 66 -2.63 -28.47 -8.98
C LEU A 66 -3.04 -27.59 -7.81
N THR A 67 -3.65 -26.45 -8.10
CA THR A 67 -4.38 -25.69 -7.08
C THR A 67 -5.72 -26.36 -6.83
N LYS A 68 -6.41 -25.94 -5.76
CA LYS A 68 -7.79 -26.36 -5.47
C LYS A 68 -8.71 -26.26 -6.68
N GLU A 69 -8.64 -25.15 -7.41
CA GLU A 69 -9.43 -24.94 -8.62
C GLU A 69 -9.07 -25.96 -9.72
N GLY A 70 -7.77 -26.23 -9.91
CA GLY A 70 -7.30 -27.27 -10.83
C GLY A 70 -7.81 -28.67 -10.48
N VAL A 71 -7.86 -29.01 -9.18
CA VAL A 71 -8.41 -30.30 -8.72
C VAL A 71 -9.91 -30.39 -9.01
N LEU A 72 -10.68 -29.32 -8.74
CA LEU A 72 -12.11 -29.27 -9.03
C LEU A 72 -12.39 -29.36 -10.54
N GLN A 73 -11.58 -28.67 -11.36
CA GLN A 73 -11.65 -28.75 -12.82
C GLN A 73 -11.45 -30.19 -13.30
N LEU A 74 -10.42 -30.88 -12.77
CA LEU A 74 -10.15 -32.27 -13.11
C LEU A 74 -11.28 -33.20 -12.62
N ALA A 75 -11.82 -32.94 -11.43
CA ALA A 75 -12.89 -33.74 -10.84
C ALA A 75 -14.16 -33.75 -11.68
N ALA A 76 -14.49 -32.63 -12.34
CA ALA A 76 -15.66 -32.52 -13.22
C ALA A 76 -15.67 -33.54 -14.38
N ARG A 77 -14.49 -34.04 -14.78
CA ARG A 77 -14.34 -35.04 -15.85
C ARG A 77 -14.56 -36.48 -15.40
N TYR A 78 -14.37 -36.76 -14.11
CA TYR A 78 -14.35 -38.13 -13.59
C TYR A 78 -15.74 -38.61 -13.18
N ASP A 79 -15.90 -39.92 -13.03
CA ASP A 79 -17.16 -40.52 -12.57
C ASP A 79 -17.54 -40.01 -11.17
N ALA A 80 -18.80 -40.23 -10.77
CA ALA A 80 -19.33 -39.67 -9.54
C ALA A 80 -18.54 -40.05 -8.28
N VAL A 81 -17.99 -41.26 -8.21
CA VAL A 81 -17.26 -41.75 -7.04
C VAL A 81 -15.90 -41.07 -6.95
N VAL A 82 -15.15 -41.05 -8.05
CA VAL A 82 -13.84 -40.41 -8.11
C VAL A 82 -13.95 -38.90 -7.95
N ARG A 83 -14.97 -38.28 -8.57
CA ARG A 83 -15.27 -36.86 -8.43
C ARG A 83 -15.56 -36.47 -6.98
N ALA A 84 -16.35 -37.27 -6.25
CA ALA A 84 -16.63 -37.01 -4.84
C ALA A 84 -15.35 -37.01 -3.99
N LYS A 85 -14.45 -37.99 -4.20
CA LYS A 85 -13.16 -38.05 -3.50
C LYS A 85 -12.28 -36.82 -3.76
N LEU A 86 -12.21 -36.37 -5.02
CA LEU A 86 -11.43 -35.19 -5.38
C LEU A 86 -12.02 -33.89 -4.82
N ILE A 87 -13.35 -33.77 -4.82
CA ILE A 87 -14.04 -32.62 -4.19
C ILE A 87 -13.76 -32.60 -2.69
N GLU A 88 -13.91 -33.73 -1.99
CA GLU A 88 -13.62 -33.82 -0.55
C GLU A 88 -12.19 -33.41 -0.24
N LEU A 89 -11.24 -33.91 -1.03
CA LEU A 89 -9.83 -33.60 -0.88
C LEU A 89 -9.52 -32.12 -1.13
N ALA A 90 -10.14 -31.52 -2.14
CA ALA A 90 -10.05 -30.08 -2.44
C ALA A 90 -10.68 -29.20 -1.34
N MET A 91 -11.63 -29.74 -0.56
CA MET A 91 -12.32 -29.02 0.50
C MET A 91 -11.73 -29.25 1.90
N LYS A 92 -10.88 -30.25 2.11
CA LYS A 92 -10.25 -30.57 3.42
C LYS A 92 -9.42 -29.42 4.01
N HIS A 93 -8.94 -28.51 3.16
CA HIS A 93 -8.13 -27.35 3.56
C HIS A 93 -8.91 -26.03 3.60
N GLU A 94 -10.24 -26.05 3.45
CA GLU A 94 -11.04 -24.89 3.84
C GLU A 94 -11.19 -24.85 5.36
N PRO A 95 -10.85 -23.74 6.04
CA PRO A 95 -11.29 -23.51 7.41
C PRO A 95 -12.81 -23.32 7.38
N LYS A 96 -13.55 -24.43 7.42
CA LYS A 96 -14.98 -24.39 7.75
C LYS A 96 -15.05 -24.12 9.25
N PRO A 97 -15.71 -23.05 9.71
CA PRO A 97 -15.97 -22.87 11.13
C PRO A 97 -16.93 -23.99 11.56
N GLN A 98 -16.36 -25.06 12.13
CA GLN A 98 -17.15 -26.20 12.61
C GLN A 98 -17.57 -26.02 14.08
N SER A 99 -17.03 -25.00 14.76
CA SER A 99 -17.31 -24.72 16.17
C SER A 99 -17.77 -23.28 16.39
N ILE A 100 -18.61 -23.07 17.39
CA ILE A 100 -19.09 -21.73 17.80
C ILE A 100 -17.90 -20.89 18.28
N GLU A 101 -16.88 -21.56 18.83
CA GLU A 101 -15.62 -21.01 19.30
C GLU A 101 -14.83 -20.35 18.17
N ASP A 102 -14.72 -21.00 17.00
CA ASP A 102 -14.02 -20.45 15.84
C ASP A 102 -14.73 -19.19 15.28
N LEU A 103 -16.07 -19.19 15.32
CA LEU A 103 -16.87 -18.03 14.91
C LEU A 103 -16.62 -16.83 15.84
N ILE A 104 -16.55 -17.06 17.15
CA ILE A 104 -16.25 -16.01 18.14
C ILE A 104 -14.84 -15.47 17.95
N ILE A 105 -13.86 -16.34 17.70
CA ILE A 105 -12.47 -15.93 17.44
C ILE A 105 -12.39 -15.07 16.17
N MET A 106 -13.04 -15.47 15.08
CA MET A 106 -13.07 -14.73 13.83
C MET A 106 -13.75 -13.36 13.99
N GLN A 107 -14.88 -13.32 14.70
CA GLN A 107 -15.58 -12.07 15.01
C GLN A 107 -14.72 -11.16 15.89
N ALA A 108 -14.03 -11.70 16.90
CA ALA A 108 -13.15 -10.95 17.77
C ALA A 108 -11.94 -10.37 17.02
N GLN A 109 -11.36 -11.13 16.08
CA GLN A 109 -10.30 -10.65 15.19
C GLN A 109 -10.80 -9.51 14.27
N SER A 110 -11.95 -9.71 13.62
CA SER A 110 -12.57 -8.66 12.80
C SER A 110 -12.87 -7.39 13.60
N MET A 111 -13.38 -7.53 14.83
CA MET A 111 -13.62 -6.40 15.74
C MET A 111 -12.33 -5.69 16.18
N LYS A 112 -11.24 -6.43 16.38
CA LYS A 112 -9.92 -5.87 16.70
C LYS A 112 -9.39 -5.04 15.54
N ASP A 113 -9.51 -5.55 14.31
CA ASP A 113 -9.08 -4.85 13.11
C ASP A 113 -9.93 -3.59 12.87
N LEU A 114 -11.26 -3.70 13.06
CA LEU A 114 -12.16 -2.56 12.97
C LEU A 114 -11.82 -1.49 14.01
N LYS A 115 -11.54 -1.89 15.26
CA LYS A 115 -11.13 -0.97 16.32
C LYS A 115 -9.81 -0.26 16.00
N SER A 116 -8.86 -0.97 15.40
CA SER A 116 -7.59 -0.39 14.93
C SER A 116 -7.82 0.69 13.88
N GLN A 117 -8.67 0.40 12.88
CA GLN A 117 -9.04 1.37 11.84
C GLN A 117 -9.79 2.59 12.40
N VAL A 118 -10.68 2.38 13.38
CA VAL A 118 -11.38 3.49 14.04
C VAL A 118 -10.40 4.38 14.81
N ASN A 119 -9.40 3.80 15.48
CA ASN A 119 -8.38 4.57 16.19
C ASN A 119 -7.51 5.41 15.22
N THR A 120 -7.09 4.84 14.08
CA THR A 120 -6.32 5.61 13.09
C THR A 120 -7.15 6.76 12.52
N LEU A 121 -8.42 6.51 12.19
CA LEU A 121 -9.35 7.54 11.73
C LEU A 121 -9.55 8.65 12.78
N GLN A 122 -9.66 8.31 14.06
CA GLN A 122 -9.75 9.30 15.14
C GLN A 122 -8.50 10.18 15.22
N LEU A 123 -7.31 9.60 15.09
CA LEU A 123 -6.04 10.35 15.08
C LEU A 123 -5.92 11.29 13.87
N THR A 124 -6.28 10.82 12.68
CA THR A 124 -6.33 11.66 11.46
C THR A 124 -7.33 12.80 11.65
N THR A 125 -8.52 12.52 12.19
CA THR A 125 -9.56 13.54 12.45
C THR A 125 -9.10 14.58 13.46
N GLN A 126 -8.42 14.18 14.53
CA GLN A 126 -7.87 15.09 15.52
C GLN A 126 -6.76 15.97 14.93
N THR A 127 -5.87 15.38 14.12
CA THR A 127 -4.80 16.10 13.42
C THR A 127 -5.37 17.17 12.47
N ILE A 128 -6.44 16.85 11.75
CA ILE A 128 -7.15 17.81 10.90
C ILE A 128 -7.74 18.95 11.75
N LYS A 129 -8.44 18.64 12.85
CA LYS A 129 -9.02 19.66 13.75
C LYS A 129 -7.95 20.61 14.29
N ASP A 130 -6.85 20.07 14.81
CA ASP A 130 -5.76 20.88 15.39
C ASP A 130 -5.07 21.76 14.32
N THR A 131 -4.97 21.27 13.08
CA THR A 131 -4.36 22.01 11.96
C THR A 131 -5.27 23.16 11.49
N VAL A 132 -6.59 22.95 11.49
CA VAL A 132 -7.56 23.94 10.98
C VAL A 132 -7.81 25.06 12.01
N ILE A 133 -8.00 24.73 13.28
CA ILE A 133 -8.50 25.67 14.33
C ILE A 133 -7.38 26.53 14.96
N SER A 134 -6.10 26.25 14.72
CA SER A 134 -5.01 27.05 15.30
C SER A 134 -4.98 28.47 14.72
N THR A 135 -5.35 29.47 15.54
CA THR A 135 -5.02 30.89 15.38
C THR A 135 -3.74 31.19 16.18
N PRO A 136 -2.58 31.40 15.53
CA PRO A 136 -1.33 31.59 16.24
C PRO A 136 -1.14 33.03 16.71
N ASP A 137 -0.95 33.24 18.01
CA ASP A 137 -0.30 34.46 18.55
C ASP A 137 1.20 34.51 18.19
N LYS A 138 1.78 33.36 17.80
CA LYS A 138 3.17 33.19 17.34
C LYS A 138 3.23 32.49 15.99
N TRP A 139 2.79 33.21 14.95
CA TRP A 139 2.64 32.67 13.59
C TRP A 139 3.87 31.93 13.04
N ARG A 140 5.05 32.53 13.17
CA ARG A 140 6.29 31.97 12.62
C ARG A 140 6.66 30.63 13.26
N ASP A 141 6.50 30.53 14.58
CA ASP A 141 6.81 29.31 15.34
C ASP A 141 5.87 28.17 14.93
N ASP A 142 4.59 28.48 14.74
CA ASP A 142 3.58 27.51 14.33
C ASP A 142 3.84 26.96 12.92
N ILE A 143 4.17 27.84 11.97
CA ILE A 143 4.55 27.42 10.61
C ILE A 143 5.80 26.54 10.64
N ASN A 144 6.83 26.94 11.37
CA ASN A 144 8.05 26.13 11.50
C ASN A 144 7.77 24.77 12.15
N ARG A 145 6.90 24.71 13.17
CA ARG A 145 6.45 23.46 13.79
C ARG A 145 5.79 22.54 12.77
N MET A 146 4.86 23.06 11.96
CA MET A 146 4.17 22.29 10.91
C MET A 146 5.14 21.80 9.84
N LEU A 147 6.01 22.68 9.32
CA LEU A 147 7.04 22.31 8.35
C LEU A 147 7.96 21.21 8.89
N ASN A 148 8.40 21.31 10.13
CA ASN A 148 9.25 20.29 10.76
C ASN A 148 8.54 18.94 10.91
N LYS A 149 7.23 18.93 11.20
CA LYS A 149 6.43 17.70 11.22
C LYS A 149 6.36 17.06 9.83
N ILE A 150 6.12 17.86 8.79
CA ILE A 150 6.09 17.37 7.40
C ILE A 150 7.44 16.77 6.99
N VAL A 151 8.54 17.44 7.33
CA VAL A 151 9.90 16.96 7.04
C VAL A 151 10.20 15.63 7.70
N LYS A 152 9.76 15.46 8.96
CA LYS A 152 9.91 14.18 9.66
C LYS A 152 9.14 13.05 8.97
N ALA A 153 7.97 13.33 8.38
CA ALA A 153 7.17 12.35 7.67
C ALA A 153 7.74 12.00 6.28
N VAL A 154 8.25 12.99 5.55
CA VAL A 154 8.71 12.83 4.15
C VAL A 154 10.21 12.48 4.04
N GLY A 155 10.99 12.78 5.08
CA GLY A 155 12.44 12.58 5.15
C GLY A 155 13.25 13.88 5.11
N ASN A 156 14.28 13.96 5.97
CA ASN A 156 15.07 15.18 6.21
C ASN A 156 15.75 15.76 4.96
N SER A 157 16.09 14.92 3.97
CA SER A 157 16.76 15.34 2.73
C SER A 157 15.89 16.25 1.85
N LYS A 158 14.56 16.20 1.98
CA LYS A 158 13.61 16.91 1.11
C LYS A 158 13.16 18.27 1.63
N TYR A 159 13.67 18.72 2.79
CA TYR A 159 13.22 19.98 3.39
C TYR A 159 13.43 21.20 2.48
N ARG A 160 14.58 21.25 1.79
CA ARG A 160 14.92 22.38 0.91
C ARG A 160 14.00 22.46 -0.30
N GLU A 161 13.66 21.30 -0.87
CA GLU A 161 12.71 21.19 -1.98
C GLU A 161 11.32 21.65 -1.53
N LEU A 162 10.86 21.14 -0.38
CA LEU A 162 9.56 21.51 0.19
C LEU A 162 9.45 23.02 0.44
N LYS A 163 10.49 23.65 0.99
CA LYS A 163 10.52 25.10 1.17
C LYS A 163 10.45 25.85 -0.15
N THR A 164 11.24 25.44 -1.14
CA THR A 164 11.25 26.05 -2.47
C THR A 164 9.86 25.97 -3.12
N GLU A 165 9.25 24.79 -3.10
CA GLU A 165 7.93 24.56 -3.68
C GLU A 165 6.83 25.34 -2.95
N SER A 166 6.89 25.39 -1.61
CA SER A 166 5.93 26.15 -0.81
C SER A 166 5.94 27.65 -1.13
N TYR A 167 7.12 28.23 -1.40
CA TYR A 167 7.23 29.64 -1.78
C TYR A 167 6.79 29.89 -3.22
N LYS A 168 7.08 28.96 -4.14
CA LYS A 168 6.60 29.04 -5.51
C LYS A 168 5.08 29.04 -5.57
N LEU A 169 4.44 28.11 -4.84
CA LEU A 169 2.97 28.05 -4.75
C LEU A 169 2.38 29.32 -4.10
N LEU A 170 3.08 29.91 -3.14
CA LEU A 170 2.68 31.19 -2.54
C LEU A 170 2.74 32.32 -3.58
N GLU A 171 3.83 32.43 -4.35
CA GLU A 171 4.01 33.42 -5.41
C GLU A 171 2.91 33.28 -6.48
N GLU A 172 2.58 32.04 -6.87
CA GLU A 172 1.50 31.73 -7.81
C GLU A 172 0.11 32.13 -7.26
N ARG A 173 -0.25 31.70 -6.03
CA ARG A 173 -1.57 31.99 -5.44
C ARG A 173 -1.77 33.46 -5.10
N ALA A 174 -0.71 34.14 -4.66
CA ALA A 174 -0.79 35.55 -4.27
C ALA A 174 -0.52 36.51 -5.44
N HIS A 175 -0.03 36.00 -6.58
CA HIS A 175 0.45 36.76 -7.73
C HIS A 175 1.50 37.81 -7.34
N VAL A 176 2.54 37.38 -6.61
CA VAL A 176 3.63 38.26 -6.15
C VAL A 176 5.00 37.65 -6.41
N ASP A 177 6.02 38.50 -6.44
CA ASP A 177 7.44 38.09 -6.46
C ASP A 177 8.08 38.37 -5.08
N LEU A 178 8.42 37.32 -4.34
CA LEU A 178 9.02 37.45 -3.01
C LEU A 178 10.47 37.93 -3.07
N ASN A 179 11.21 37.59 -4.12
CA ASN A 179 12.60 38.05 -4.28
C ASN A 179 12.64 39.57 -4.47
N ARG A 180 11.74 40.11 -5.31
CA ARG A 180 11.61 41.55 -5.51
C ARG A 180 11.24 42.27 -4.22
N ARG A 181 10.26 41.74 -3.47
CA ARG A 181 9.86 42.31 -2.17
C ARG A 181 11.00 42.26 -1.14
N LEU A 182 11.75 41.16 -1.09
CA LEU A 182 12.92 41.02 -0.23
C LEU A 182 14.02 42.04 -0.57
N ASN A 183 14.32 42.22 -1.86
CA ASN A 183 15.30 43.20 -2.32
C ASN A 183 14.88 44.63 -1.99
N ASN A 184 13.60 44.97 -2.20
CA ASN A 184 13.04 46.27 -1.82
C ASN A 184 13.14 46.51 -0.31
N GLN A 185 12.91 45.48 0.51
CA GLN A 185 13.06 45.60 1.97
C GLN A 185 14.51 45.85 2.37
N ARG A 186 15.46 45.10 1.80
CA ARG A 186 16.89 45.29 2.05
C ARG A 186 17.37 46.68 1.62
N TYR A 187 16.85 47.18 0.49
CA TYR A 187 17.15 48.53 0.00
C TYR A 187 16.64 49.62 0.95
N ARG A 188 15.40 49.50 1.44
CA ARG A 188 14.83 50.41 2.45
C ARG A 188 15.68 50.46 3.72
N MET A 189 16.02 49.30 4.27
CA MET A 189 16.88 49.21 5.46
C MET A 189 18.27 49.82 5.24
N LYS A 190 18.82 49.72 4.02
CA LYS A 190 20.10 50.35 3.69
C LYS A 190 20.00 51.88 3.71
N ILE A 191 18.91 52.45 3.17
CA ILE A 191 18.67 53.91 3.19
C ILE A 191 18.45 54.40 4.62
N GLU A 192 17.75 53.61 5.43
CA GLU A 192 17.49 53.89 6.86
C GLU A 192 18.75 53.76 7.74
N GLY A 193 19.90 53.38 7.16
CA GLY A 193 21.17 53.29 7.87
C GLY A 193 21.31 52.04 8.76
N ALA A 194 20.53 50.99 8.52
CA ALA A 194 20.62 49.75 9.28
C ALA A 194 22.01 49.09 9.09
N ALA A 195 22.48 48.42 10.15
CA ALA A 195 23.74 47.67 10.10
C ALA A 195 23.68 46.56 9.03
N LYS A 196 24.79 46.34 8.32
CA LYS A 196 24.91 45.29 7.28
C LYS A 196 24.46 43.92 7.78
N SER A 197 24.81 43.57 9.01
CA SER A 197 24.41 42.30 9.65
C SER A 197 22.90 42.16 9.86
N ALA A 198 22.17 43.25 10.04
CA ALA A 198 20.71 43.22 10.14
C ALA A 198 20.06 43.01 8.76
N ILE A 199 20.60 43.64 7.72
CA ILE A 199 20.13 43.51 6.32
C ILE A 199 20.33 42.06 5.82
N ASP A 200 21.48 41.46 6.11
CA ASP A 200 21.82 40.12 5.65
C ASP A 200 20.94 39.03 6.29
N LYS A 201 20.42 39.27 7.51
CA LYS A 201 19.53 38.35 8.22
C LYS A 201 18.11 38.29 7.63
N VAL A 202 17.67 39.34 6.93
CA VAL A 202 16.32 39.40 6.35
C VAL A 202 16.17 38.34 5.27
N ASN A 203 15.08 37.58 5.37
CA ASN A 203 14.76 36.45 4.50
C ASN A 203 13.29 36.49 4.02
N LYS A 204 12.92 35.57 3.13
CA LYS A 204 11.56 35.51 2.56
C LYS A 204 10.47 35.33 3.63
N MET A 205 10.74 34.59 4.70
CA MET A 205 9.76 34.35 5.76
C MET A 205 9.41 35.66 6.49
N ASP A 206 10.35 36.59 6.64
CA ASP A 206 10.10 37.90 7.25
C ASP A 206 9.20 38.77 6.35
N ILE A 207 9.32 38.61 5.03
CA ILE A 207 8.43 39.27 4.06
C ILE A 207 7.01 38.70 4.15
N VAL A 208 6.88 37.39 4.33
CA VAL A 208 5.56 36.74 4.50
C VAL A 208 4.94 37.11 5.85
N GLU A 209 5.74 37.21 6.91
CA GLU A 209 5.28 37.55 8.26
C GLU A 209 4.74 38.97 8.36
N SER A 210 5.38 39.92 7.66
CA SER A 210 5.03 41.34 7.68
C SER A 210 3.80 41.71 6.83
N ASP A 211 3.36 40.84 5.91
CA ASP A 211 2.18 41.06 5.06
C ASP A 211 1.04 40.12 5.47
N PRO A 212 -0.06 40.61 6.08
CA PRO A 212 -1.17 39.78 6.51
C PRO A 212 -1.77 38.89 5.41
N LYS A 213 -1.81 39.35 4.16
CA LYS A 213 -2.32 38.56 3.03
C LYS A 213 -1.40 37.39 2.73
N LEU A 214 -0.08 37.63 2.67
CA LEU A 214 0.89 36.56 2.44
C LEU A 214 0.92 35.57 3.60
N ARG A 215 0.78 36.07 4.83
CA ARG A 215 0.68 35.28 6.04
C ARG A 215 -0.46 34.27 5.99
N GLU A 216 -1.67 34.71 5.64
CA GLU A 216 -2.84 33.85 5.49
C GLU A 216 -2.66 32.81 4.37
N ILE A 217 -2.23 33.25 3.18
CA ILE A 217 -2.06 32.34 2.03
C ILE A 217 -0.98 31.29 2.31
N TYR A 218 0.14 31.68 2.90
CA TYR A 218 1.20 30.74 3.26
C TYR A 218 0.76 29.77 4.35
N SER A 219 -0.02 30.23 5.33
CA SER A 219 -0.61 29.36 6.35
C SER A 219 -1.50 28.29 5.73
N ALA A 220 -2.36 28.67 4.78
CA ALA A 220 -3.21 27.72 4.06
C ALA A 220 -2.38 26.65 3.33
N ILE A 221 -1.34 27.06 2.60
CA ILE A 221 -0.43 26.14 1.90
C ILE A 221 0.22 25.13 2.88
N VAL A 222 0.75 25.62 4.01
CA VAL A 222 1.41 24.75 4.99
C VAL A 222 0.41 23.82 5.69
N LYS A 223 -0.82 24.28 5.96
CA LYS A 223 -1.91 23.44 6.51
C LYS A 223 -2.29 22.33 5.52
N GLU A 224 -2.45 22.64 4.23
CA GLU A 224 -2.72 21.65 3.18
C GLU A 224 -1.61 20.60 3.09
N TYR A 225 -0.35 21.03 3.14
CA TYR A 225 0.79 20.10 3.12
C TYR A 225 0.84 19.22 4.37
N THR A 226 0.50 19.78 5.54
CA THR A 226 0.44 19.03 6.80
C THR A 226 -0.61 17.92 6.69
N ILE A 227 -1.79 18.22 6.16
CA ILE A 227 -2.83 17.22 5.92
C ILE A 227 -2.35 16.17 4.91
N LYS A 228 -1.71 16.58 3.81
CA LYS A 228 -1.27 15.66 2.76
C LYS A 228 -0.19 14.66 3.20
N PHE A 229 0.73 15.08 4.07
CA PHE A 229 1.93 14.31 4.38
C PHE A 229 2.00 13.77 5.81
N VAL A 230 1.19 14.28 6.72
CA VAL A 230 1.24 13.92 8.16
C VAL A 230 -0.03 13.23 8.65
N ALA A 231 -1.19 13.52 8.04
CA ALA A 231 -2.49 12.97 8.43
C ALA A 231 -2.79 11.64 7.72
#